data_AF-A0A143X8R6-F1
#
_entry.id   AF-A0A143X8R6-F1
#
_cell.length_a   1.000
_cell.length_b   1.000
_cell.length_c   1.000
_cell.angle_alpha   90.00
_cell.angle_beta   90.00
_cell.angle_gamma   90.00
#
_symmetry.space_group_name_H-M   'P 1'
#
loop_
_entity.id
_entity.type
_entity.pdbx_description
1 polymer ?
#
loop_
_entity_poly.entity_id
_entity_poly.type
_entity_poly.pdbx_seq_one_letter_code
_entity_poly.pdbx_strand_id
1 'polypeptide(L)' 'MENRKRNIQMKFYVTEEEKRLIDEKMKQLPIKQYGAYFRKMAIDGYILVVDRSDTKAYIREVPSRILRTFPTAS' A
#
# COMPACT_ATOMS: atom_id res chain seq x y z
N MET A 1 -18.87 31.17 -15.77
CA MET A 1 -17.94 30.06 -16.05
C MET A 1 -16.58 30.46 -15.51
N GLU A 2 -16.32 30.10 -14.26
CA GLU A 2 -15.11 30.50 -13.54
C GLU A 2 -13.91 29.69 -14.01
N ASN A 3 -12.78 30.38 -14.19
CA ASN A 3 -11.45 29.83 -14.42
C ASN A 3 -11.11 28.75 -13.38
N ARG A 4 -11.51 27.50 -13.66
CA ARG A 4 -11.06 26.35 -12.89
C ARG A 4 -9.57 26.22 -13.17
N LYS A 5 -8.71 26.59 -12.20
CA LYS A 5 -7.24 26.42 -12.25
C LYS A 5 -6.77 24.97 -12.52
N ARG A 6 -7.69 24.00 -12.59
CA ARG A 6 -7.46 22.56 -12.75
C ARG A 6 -8.42 22.05 -13.83
N ASN A 7 -7.97 22.01 -15.10
CA ASN A 7 -8.81 21.65 -16.25
C ASN A 7 -8.69 20.17 -16.66
N ILE A 8 -7.73 19.43 -16.11
CA ILE A 8 -7.49 18.03 -16.46
C ILE A 8 -8.43 17.15 -15.63
N GLN A 9 -9.26 16.36 -16.31
CA GLN A 9 -10.15 15.37 -15.67
C GLN A 9 -9.47 14.00 -15.66
N MET A 10 -9.44 13.36 -14.48
CA MET A 10 -8.97 12.00 -14.31
C MET A 10 -10.15 11.11 -13.94
N LYS A 11 -10.42 10.07 -14.75
CA LYS A 11 -11.50 9.10 -14.55
C LYS A 11 -10.89 7.73 -14.28
N PHE A 12 -11.45 7.01 -13.33
CA PHE A 12 -11.06 5.65 -13.01
C PHE A 12 -12.32 4.85 -12.65
N TYR A 13 -12.27 3.56 -12.94
CA TYR A 13 -13.30 2.61 -12.54
C TYR A 13 -12.87 1.94 -11.24
N VAL A 14 -13.82 1.69 -10.35
CA VAL A 14 -13.62 0.94 -9.10
C VAL A 14 -14.71 -0.09 -8.95
N THR A 15 -14.37 -1.16 -8.27
CA THR A 15 -15.34 -2.12 -7.73
C THR A 15 -16.07 -1.52 -6.52
N GLU A 16 -17.19 -2.13 -6.12
CA GLU A 16 -17.93 -1.71 -4.93
C GLU A 16 -17.11 -1.83 -3.65
N GLU A 17 -16.27 -2.87 -3.56
CA GLU A 17 -15.40 -3.11 -2.41
C GLU A 17 -14.33 -2.02 -2.28
N GLU A 18 -13.65 -1.70 -3.38
CA GLU A 18 -12.66 -0.62 -3.42
C GLU A 18 -13.30 0.72 -3.04
N LYS A 19 -14.51 1.00 -3.55
CA LYS A 19 -15.24 2.22 -3.18
C LYS A 19 -15.52 2.28 -1.67
N ARG A 20 -15.97 1.19 -1.05
CA ARG A 20 -16.21 1.14 0.41
C ARG A 20 -14.94 1.41 1.20
N LEU A 21 -13.82 0.81 0.82
CA LEU A 21 -12.52 1.04 1.46
C LEU A 21 -12.06 2.50 1.34
N ILE A 22 -12.26 3.10 0.17
CA ILE A 22 -11.96 4.52 -0.05
C ILE A 22 -12.83 5.40 0.84
N ASP A 23 -14.13 5.09 0.97
CA ASP A 23 -15.06 5.84 1.82
C ASP A 23 -14.67 5.76 3.30
N GLU A 24 -14.24 4.60 3.78
CA GLU A 24 -13.75 4.42 5.14
C GLU A 24 -12.45 5.19 5.40
N LYS A 25 -11.48 5.13 4.48
CA LYS A 25 -10.24 5.91 4.60
C LYS A 25 -10.49 7.41 4.51
N MET A 26 -11.48 7.84 3.72
CA MET A 26 -11.87 9.23 3.67
C MET A 26 -12.48 9.71 4.98
N LYS A 27 -13.25 8.88 5.72
CA LYS A 27 -13.77 9.24 7.04
C LYS A 27 -12.68 9.47 8.09
N GLN A 28 -11.53 8.80 7.95
CA GLN A 28 -10.38 8.97 8.85
C GLN A 28 -9.69 10.32 8.64
N LEU A 29 -9.84 10.93 7.46
CA LEU A 29 -9.31 12.24 7.15
C LEU A 29 -10.44 13.28 7.21
N PRO A 30 -10.20 14.54 7.56
CA PRO A 30 -11.21 15.60 7.50
C PRO A 30 -11.49 16.05 6.05
N ILE A 31 -11.61 15.10 5.10
CA ILE A 31 -11.76 15.35 3.66
C ILE A 31 -13.16 14.92 3.22
N LYS A 32 -13.94 15.87 2.70
CA LYS A 32 -15.32 15.63 2.23
C LYS A 32 -15.43 15.35 0.73
N GLN A 33 -14.35 15.57 -0.03
CA GLN A 33 -14.36 15.46 -1.49
C GLN A 33 -13.36 14.41 -1.97
N TYR A 34 -13.82 13.46 -2.79
CA TYR A 34 -12.97 12.44 -3.42
C TYR A 34 -11.78 13.06 -4.16
N GLY A 35 -12.02 14.10 -4.96
CA GLY A 35 -10.94 14.75 -5.69
C GLY A 35 -9.86 15.36 -4.79
N ALA A 36 -10.20 15.81 -3.58
CA ALA A 36 -9.22 16.27 -2.60
C ALA A 36 -8.45 15.09 -1.97
N TYR A 37 -9.15 14.01 -1.64
CA TYR A 37 -8.54 12.79 -1.12
C TYR A 37 -7.53 12.19 -2.10
N PHE A 38 -7.93 11.99 -3.37
CA PHE A 38 -7.04 11.43 -4.38
C PHE A 38 -5.86 12.34 -4.71
N ARG A 39 -6.05 13.67 -4.75
CA ARG A 39 -4.91 14.58 -4.94
C ARG A 39 -3.94 14.53 -3.76
N LYS A 40 -4.45 14.48 -2.53
CA LYS A 40 -3.63 14.33 -1.33
C LYS A 40 -2.84 13.02 -1.38
N MET A 41 -3.49 11.91 -1.70
CA MET A 41 -2.85 10.60 -1.78
C MET A 41 -1.90 10.45 -2.97
N ALA A 42 -2.21 11.04 -4.13
CA ALA A 42 -1.35 10.94 -5.32
C ALA A 42 -0.14 11.88 -5.27
N ILE A 43 -0.23 12.99 -4.53
CA ILE A 43 0.87 13.96 -4.38
C ILE A 43 1.72 13.63 -3.14
N ASP A 44 1.08 13.41 -1.99
CA ASP A 44 1.75 13.27 -0.69
C ASP A 44 1.84 11.80 -0.21
N GLY A 45 1.15 10.87 -0.87
CA GLY A 45 1.16 9.47 -0.47
C GLY A 45 2.52 8.84 -0.72
N TYR A 46 3.07 8.21 0.32
CA TYR A 46 4.24 7.36 0.19
C TYR A 46 3.83 5.98 -0.32
N ILE A 47 4.42 5.54 -1.43
CA ILE A 47 4.28 4.16 -1.91
C ILE A 47 5.31 3.32 -1.18
N LEU A 48 4.87 2.58 -0.16
CA LEU A 48 5.70 1.57 0.49
C LEU A 48 5.68 0.30 -0.36
N VAL A 49 6.70 0.13 -1.20
CA VAL A 49 7.02 -1.16 -1.80
C VAL A 49 7.68 -2.01 -0.72
N VAL A 50 6.88 -2.76 0.02
CA VAL A 50 7.42 -3.72 1.00
C VAL A 50 7.89 -4.94 0.22
N ASP A 51 9.16 -4.92 -0.20
CA ASP A 51 9.82 -6.11 -0.72
C ASP A 51 10.04 -7.11 0.43
N ARG A 52 9.30 -8.22 0.41
CA ARG A 52 9.44 -9.30 1.41
C ARG A 52 10.50 -10.34 1.01
N SER A 53 11.36 -10.02 0.05
CA SER A 53 12.44 -10.91 -0.40
C SER A 53 13.38 -11.29 0.75
N ASP A 54 13.70 -10.35 1.64
CA ASP A 54 14.55 -10.60 2.81
C ASP A 54 13.89 -11.52 3.85
N THR A 55 12.57 -11.42 4.06
CA THR A 55 11.84 -12.33 4.96
C THR A 55 11.88 -13.78 4.45
N LYS A 56 11.84 -13.96 3.12
CA LYS A 56 11.92 -15.28 2.49
C LYS A 56 13.34 -15.85 2.56
N ALA A 57 14.38 -15.01 2.47
CA ALA A 57 15.77 -15.42 2.67
C ALA A 57 16.01 -15.90 4.11
N TYR A 58 15.48 -15.18 5.11
CA TYR A 58 15.62 -15.57 6.51
C TYR A 58 14.96 -16.93 6.83
N ILE A 59 13.76 -17.20 6.30
CA ILE A 59 13.10 -18.51 6.44
C ILE A 59 13.90 -19.64 5.78
N ARG A 60 14.72 -19.34 4.75
CA ARG A 60 15.55 -20.33 4.05
C ARG A 60 16.88 -20.60 4.77
N GLU A 61 17.42 -19.61 5.50
CA GLU A 61 18.65 -19.76 6.28
C GLU A 61 18.43 -20.41 7.66
N VAL A 62 17.27 -20.20 8.29
CA VAL A 62 16.96 -20.79 9.59
C VAL A 62 17.08 -22.34 9.60
N PRO A 63 16.56 -23.09 8.62
CA PRO A 63 16.77 -24.53 8.51
C PRO A 63 18.26 -24.89 8.39
N SER A 64 19.00 -24.12 7.58
CA SER A 64 20.41 -24.38 7.26
C SER A 64 21.32 -24.17 8.48
N ARG A 65 20.95 -23.24 9.36
CA ARG A 65 21.67 -22.94 10.60
C ARG A 65 21.40 -24.00 11.67
N ILE A 66 20.15 -24.43 11.81
CA ILE A 66 19.75 -25.48 12.77
C ILE A 66 20.45 -26.81 12.46
N LEU A 67 20.55 -27.18 11.16
CA LEU A 67 21.22 -28.41 10.72
C LEU A 67 22.75 -28.41 10.90
N ARG A 68 23.40 -27.26 11.12
CA ARG A 68 24.85 -27.19 11.40
C ARG A 68 25.18 -27.20 12.89
N THR A 69 24.25 -26.83 13.76
CA THR A 69 24.46 -26.78 15.22
C THR A 69 24.23 -28.12 15.93
N PHE A 70 23.55 -29.07 15.30
CA PHE A 70 23.41 -30.43 15.82
C PHE A 70 24.11 -31.40 14.87
N PRO A 71 25.39 -31.72 15.08
CA PRO A 71 25.96 -32.91 14.46
C PRO A 71 25.15 -34.09 15.00
N THR A 72 24.60 -34.87 14.09
CA THR A 72 23.90 -36.12 14.34
C THR A 72 24.61 -36.91 15.44
N ALA A 73 23.93 -37.06 16.59
CA ALA A 73 24.36 -37.98 17.62
C ALA A 73 24.52 -39.36 16.99
N SER A 74 25.74 -39.90 17.11
CA SER A 74 26.05 -41.31 16.84
C SER A 74 25.38 -42.21 17.87
#